data_AF-A0A5F5Y3A5-F1
#
_entry.id   AF-A0A5F5Y3A5-F1
#
_cell.length_a   1.000
_cell.length_b   1.000
_cell.length_c   1.000
_cell.angle_alpha   90.00
_cell.angle_beta   90.00
_cell.angle_gamma   90.00
#
_symmetry.space_group_name_H-M   'P 1'
#
loop_
_entity.id
_entity.type
_entity.pdbx_description
1 polymer ?
#
loop_
_entity_poly.entity_id
_entity_poly.type
_entity_poly.pdbx_seq_one_letter_code
_entity_poly.pdbx_strand_id
1 'polypeptide(L)'
;MQPLNKLMAILKPQSLTLHEQSEALKAHVSWQQESIPVMETCDSEASRQKFRHFQYLDVSGPHEALCQLWKLCLQWLKPEVHTKQQILELLVLEQFLTILPEDIRTWVNLQHPKNSKEVVTLIEDVIGMLKDEETPCKDSVPLQKGSIKEKMEADSLTSNSQTER
;
A
#
# COMPACT_ATOMS: atom_id res chain seq x y z
N MET A 1 -2.52 32.11 -33.45
CA MET A 1 -1.91 31.32 -32.36
C MET A 1 -0.85 30.41 -32.97
N GLN A 2 0.45 30.69 -32.79
CA GLN A 2 1.50 29.78 -33.24
C GLN A 2 1.58 28.60 -32.25
N PRO A 3 1.67 27.34 -32.71
CA PRO A 3 1.76 26.19 -31.82
C PRO A 3 3.09 26.20 -31.04
N LEU A 4 3.01 25.83 -29.74
CA LEU A 4 4.11 25.77 -28.77
C LEU A 4 5.34 24.99 -29.29
N ASN A 5 5.10 24.02 -30.16
CA ASN A 5 6.14 23.22 -30.81
C ASN A 5 7.18 24.05 -31.58
N LYS A 6 6.81 25.21 -32.12
CA LYS A 6 7.72 26.07 -32.89
C LYS A 6 8.67 26.86 -32.00
N LEU A 7 8.28 27.17 -30.76
CA LEU A 7 9.15 27.81 -29.77
C LEU A 7 10.14 26.81 -29.17
N MET A 8 9.70 25.56 -28.96
CA MET A 8 10.55 24.48 -28.44
C MET A 8 11.69 24.12 -29.41
N ALA A 9 11.52 24.38 -30.70
CA ALA A 9 12.56 24.17 -31.71
C ALA A 9 13.61 25.31 -31.79
N ILE A 10 13.28 26.51 -31.30
CA ILE A 10 14.19 27.67 -31.32
C ILE A 10 15.14 27.63 -30.12
N LEU A 11 14.69 27.07 -29.00
CA LEU A 11 15.51 26.88 -27.81
C LEU A 11 16.23 25.53 -27.88
N LYS A 12 17.37 25.50 -28.58
CA LYS A 12 18.33 24.39 -28.50
C LYS A 12 18.75 24.21 -27.03
N PRO A 13 18.66 23.01 -26.42
CA PRO A 13 19.12 22.81 -25.06
C PRO A 13 20.64 22.95 -25.05
N GLN A 14 21.14 24.06 -24.52
CA GLN A 14 22.54 24.13 -24.11
C GLN A 14 22.66 23.19 -22.92
N SER A 15 23.47 22.14 -23.06
CA SER A 15 23.72 21.15 -22.01
C SER A 15 24.46 21.80 -20.85
N LEU A 16 23.73 22.48 -19.96
CA LEU A 16 24.28 22.99 -18.72
C LEU A 16 24.56 21.80 -17.81
N THR A 17 25.78 21.80 -17.29
CA THR A 17 26.33 20.69 -16.52
C THR A 17 25.49 20.46 -15.27
N LEU A 18 25.28 19.20 -14.86
CA LEU A 18 24.46 18.80 -13.71
C LEU A 18 24.79 19.61 -12.43
N HIS A 19 26.05 20.00 -12.28
CA HIS A 19 26.55 20.81 -11.17
C HIS A 19 25.98 22.25 -11.15
N GLU A 20 25.79 22.89 -12.30
CA GLU A 20 25.18 24.23 -12.39
C GLU A 20 23.67 24.18 -12.09
N GLN A 21 22.99 23.09 -12.44
CA GLN A 21 21.59 22.88 -12.04
C GLN A 21 21.46 22.68 -10.53
N SER A 22 22.42 22.00 -9.90
CA SER A 22 22.51 21.86 -8.43
C SER A 22 22.70 23.21 -7.73
N GLU A 23 23.61 24.04 -8.22
CA GLU A 23 23.83 25.38 -7.64
C GLU A 23 22.67 26.34 -7.92
N ALA A 24 22.01 26.26 -9.08
CA ALA A 24 20.79 27.01 -9.39
C ALA A 24 19.61 26.57 -8.50
N LEU A 25 19.46 25.27 -8.24
CA LEU A 25 18.49 24.75 -7.27
C LEU A 25 18.81 25.22 -5.85
N LYS A 26 20.07 25.23 -5.44
CA LYS A 26 20.49 25.77 -4.13
C LYS A 26 20.24 27.28 -4.01
N ALA A 27 20.48 28.05 -5.06
CA ALA A 27 20.15 29.47 -5.11
C ALA A 27 18.63 29.72 -5.10
N HIS A 28 17.84 28.82 -5.68
CA HIS A 28 16.37 28.87 -5.64
C HIS A 28 15.79 28.54 -4.25
N VAL A 29 16.48 27.71 -3.46
CA VAL A 29 16.12 27.42 -2.05
C VAL A 29 16.39 28.61 -1.13
N SER A 30 17.18 29.60 -1.56
CA SER A 30 17.49 30.81 -0.78
C SER A 30 16.28 31.71 -0.48
N TRP A 31 15.15 31.58 -1.19
CA TRP A 31 13.97 32.43 -1.01
C TRP A 31 12.97 31.92 0.05
N GLN A 32 13.29 30.85 0.79
CA GLN A 32 12.38 30.23 1.77
C GLN A 32 12.57 30.75 3.21
N GLN A 33 13.32 31.84 3.41
CA GLN A 33 13.56 32.40 4.75
C GLN A 33 12.51 33.43 5.19
N GLU A 34 11.30 33.37 4.64
CA GLU A 34 10.14 34.07 5.17
C GLU A 34 9.18 33.03 5.78
N SER A 35 9.23 32.92 7.11
CA SER A 35 8.27 32.28 8.01
C SER A 35 7.28 31.30 7.37
N ILE A 36 7.62 30.00 7.39
CA ILE A 36 6.63 28.94 7.22
C ILE A 36 5.61 29.09 8.36
N PRO A 37 4.33 29.42 8.07
CA PRO A 37 3.31 29.48 9.11
C PRO A 37 3.16 28.09 9.70
N VAL A 38 3.00 28.05 11.02
CA VAL A 38 2.68 26.87 11.83
C VAL A 38 1.90 25.84 11.01
N MET A 39 2.51 24.66 10.84
CA MET A 39 1.98 23.54 10.09
C MET A 39 0.59 23.19 10.61
N GLU A 40 -0.45 23.78 10.03
CA GLU A 40 -1.80 23.24 10.08
C GLU A 40 -1.70 21.79 9.65
N THR A 41 -2.34 20.91 10.41
CA THR A 41 -2.35 19.46 10.20
C THR A 41 -3.09 19.12 8.92
N CYS A 42 -2.53 19.49 7.76
CA CYS A 42 -3.03 19.05 6.48
C CYS A 42 -2.70 17.56 6.33
N ASP A 43 -3.70 16.80 5.93
CA ASP A 43 -3.55 15.38 5.61
C ASP A 43 -2.49 15.24 4.50
N SER A 44 -1.49 14.40 4.76
CA SER A 44 -0.38 14.13 3.82
C SER A 44 -0.92 13.53 2.52
N GLU A 45 -1.96 12.70 2.61
CA GLU A 45 -2.61 12.09 1.44
C GLU A 45 -3.36 13.13 0.61
N ALA A 46 -4.10 14.05 1.23
CA ALA A 46 -4.76 15.14 0.52
C ALA A 46 -3.74 16.04 -0.21
N SER A 47 -2.58 16.29 0.40
CA SER A 47 -1.49 17.08 -0.20
C SER A 47 -0.87 16.35 -1.39
N ARG A 48 -0.65 15.03 -1.27
CA ARG A 48 -0.21 14.18 -2.38
C ARG A 48 -1.17 14.25 -3.55
N GLN A 49 -2.47 14.11 -3.29
CA GLN A 49 -3.49 14.17 -4.34
C GLN A 49 -3.49 15.52 -5.05
N LYS A 50 -3.42 16.63 -4.32
CA LYS A 50 -3.29 17.97 -4.92
C LYS A 50 -2.01 18.11 -5.74
N PHE A 51 -0.88 17.58 -5.26
CA PHE A 51 0.39 17.60 -6.00
C PHE A 51 0.29 16.84 -7.33
N ARG A 52 -0.28 15.63 -7.32
CA ARG A 52 -0.42 14.78 -8.51
C ARG A 52 -1.47 15.28 -9.50
N HIS A 53 -2.53 15.90 -9.01
CA HIS A 53 -3.61 16.45 -9.84
C HIS A 53 -3.44 17.94 -10.13
N PHE A 54 -2.29 18.54 -9.78
CA PHE A 54 -2.01 19.94 -10.07
C PHE A 54 -2.06 20.19 -11.58
N GLN A 55 -2.82 21.20 -11.99
CA GLN A 55 -2.92 21.60 -13.38
C GLN A 55 -2.24 22.95 -13.58
N TYR A 56 -1.39 23.03 -14.60
CA TYR A 56 -0.80 24.30 -14.99
C TYR A 56 -1.86 25.22 -15.58
N LEU A 57 -2.00 26.40 -15.00
CA LEU A 57 -2.88 27.46 -15.50
C LEU A 57 -2.03 28.60 -16.05
N ASP A 58 -2.29 29.01 -17.29
CA ASP A 58 -1.52 30.08 -17.97
C ASP A 58 -1.53 31.40 -17.19
N VAL A 59 -2.57 31.65 -16.38
CA VAL A 59 -2.69 32.85 -15.54
C VAL A 59 -1.71 32.90 -14.37
N SER A 60 -1.23 31.76 -13.88
CA SER A 60 -0.32 31.69 -12.74
C SER A 60 1.14 31.87 -13.16
N GLY A 61 1.46 31.57 -14.43
CA GLY A 61 2.84 31.57 -14.91
C GLY A 61 3.70 30.45 -14.30
N PRO A 62 4.87 30.17 -14.91
CA PRO A 62 5.71 29.01 -14.56
C PRO A 62 6.30 29.09 -13.15
N HIS A 63 6.68 30.29 -12.70
CA HIS A 63 7.27 30.49 -11.39
C HIS A 63 6.27 30.20 -10.25
N GLU A 64 5.06 30.76 -10.34
CA GLU A 64 4.03 30.50 -9.32
C GLU A 64 3.61 29.03 -9.32
N ALA A 65 3.45 28.44 -10.50
CA ALA A 65 3.12 27.01 -10.61
C ALA A 65 4.18 26.12 -9.92
N LEU A 66 5.46 26.43 -10.12
CA LEU A 66 6.56 25.72 -9.44
C LEU A 66 6.52 25.93 -7.92
N CYS A 67 6.31 27.15 -7.46
CA CYS A 67 6.19 27.44 -6.02
C CYS A 67 5.04 26.67 -5.36
N GLN A 68 3.89 26.56 -6.03
CA GLN A 68 2.75 25.80 -5.53
C GLN A 68 3.04 24.29 -5.49
N LEU A 69 3.65 23.73 -6.54
CA LEU A 69 4.10 22.34 -6.56
C LEU A 69 5.10 22.06 -5.42
N TRP A 70 6.04 22.98 -5.17
CA TRP A 70 7.00 22.84 -4.08
C TRP A 70 6.32 22.81 -2.71
N LYS A 71 5.37 23.72 -2.46
CA LYS A 71 4.58 23.75 -1.22
C LYS A 71 3.81 22.44 -1.00
N LEU A 72 3.12 21.96 -2.04
CA LEU A 72 2.38 20.70 -1.98
C LEU A 72 3.31 19.50 -1.73
N CYS A 73 4.49 19.49 -2.35
CA CYS A 73 5.51 18.47 -2.15
C CYS A 73 6.02 18.45 -0.69
N LEU A 74 6.31 19.61 -0.11
CA LEU A 74 6.71 19.72 1.30
C LEU A 74 5.60 19.26 2.26
N GLN A 75 4.35 19.64 2.00
CA GLN A 75 3.21 19.21 2.82
C GLN A 75 2.95 17.69 2.73
N TRP A 76 3.18 17.11 1.55
CA TRP A 76 3.07 15.66 1.35
C TRP A 76 4.23 14.91 2.01
N LEU A 77 5.48 15.19 1.59
CA LEU A 77 6.66 14.41 1.95
C LEU A 77 7.27 14.81 3.30
N LYS A 78 6.94 15.99 3.83
CA LYS A 78 7.38 16.52 5.14
C LYS A 78 8.87 16.24 5.45
N PRO A 79 9.82 16.73 4.61
CA PRO A 79 11.25 16.46 4.80
C PRO A 79 11.83 17.01 6.11
N GLU A 80 11.10 17.89 6.81
CA GLU A 80 11.45 18.41 8.12
C GLU A 80 11.35 17.33 9.22
N VAL A 81 10.51 16.30 9.02
CA VAL A 81 10.31 15.19 9.97
C VAL A 81 10.67 13.83 9.40
N HIS A 82 10.66 13.67 8.07
CA HIS A 82 11.02 12.42 7.41
C HIS A 82 12.48 12.41 6.94
N THR A 83 13.16 11.32 7.28
CA THR A 83 14.47 11.01 6.69
C THR A 83 14.35 10.70 5.20
N LYS A 84 15.48 10.79 4.48
CA LYS A 84 15.55 10.40 3.05
C LYS A 84 14.97 9.00 2.80
N GLN A 85 15.24 8.04 3.69
CA GLN A 85 14.74 6.68 3.53
C GLN A 85 13.22 6.60 3.68
N GLN A 86 12.65 7.29 4.66
CA GLN A 86 11.19 7.39 4.83
C GLN A 86 10.52 8.07 3.63
N ILE A 87 11.14 9.11 3.06
CA ILE A 87 10.64 9.75 1.83
C ILE A 87 10.61 8.74 0.66
N LEU A 88 11.68 7.97 0.47
CA LEU A 88 11.71 6.94 -0.56
C LEU A 88 10.65 5.86 -0.30
N GLU A 89 10.44 5.45 0.94
CA GLU A 89 9.39 4.49 1.31
C GLU A 89 7.99 5.02 0.95
N LEU A 90 7.70 6.31 1.20
CA LEU A 90 6.43 6.93 0.79
C LEU A 90 6.23 6.89 -0.74
N LEU A 91 7.27 7.17 -1.51
CA LEU A 91 7.22 7.12 -2.98
C LEU A 91 7.05 5.69 -3.50
N VAL A 92 7.75 4.73 -2.90
CA VAL A 92 7.59 3.30 -3.24
C VAL A 92 6.19 2.83 -2.88
N LEU A 93 5.66 3.24 -1.73
CA LEU A 93 4.31 2.90 -1.28
C LEU A 93 3.25 3.43 -2.25
N GLU A 94 3.36 4.70 -2.64
CA GLU A 94 2.49 5.29 -3.66
C GLU A 94 2.51 4.44 -4.94
N GLN A 95 3.70 4.15 -5.47
CA GLN A 95 3.83 3.35 -6.69
C GLN A 95 3.28 1.93 -6.51
N PHE A 96 3.55 1.30 -5.36
CA PHE A 96 3.10 -0.06 -5.06
C PHE A 96 1.57 -0.14 -5.05
N LEU A 97 0.89 0.80 -4.41
CA LEU A 97 -0.57 0.86 -4.41
C LEU A 97 -1.15 1.02 -5.82
N THR A 98 -0.48 1.75 -6.72
CA THR A 98 -0.99 1.94 -8.10
C THR A 98 -0.92 0.69 -8.98
N ILE A 99 0.03 -0.21 -8.72
CA ILE A 99 0.21 -1.44 -9.54
C ILE A 99 -0.67 -2.60 -9.07
N LEU A 100 -1.33 -2.46 -7.92
CA LEU A 100 -2.24 -3.49 -7.43
C LEU A 100 -3.48 -3.61 -8.34
N PRO A 101 -4.00 -4.83 -8.53
CA PRO A 101 -5.32 -5.04 -9.11
C PRO A 101 -6.38 -4.21 -8.38
N GLU A 102 -7.40 -3.75 -9.11
CA GLU A 102 -8.37 -2.76 -8.60
C GLU A 102 -9.11 -3.23 -7.33
N ASP A 103 -9.50 -4.50 -7.28
CA ASP A 103 -10.20 -5.08 -6.13
C ASP A 103 -9.33 -5.04 -4.87
N ILE A 104 -8.06 -5.46 -5.00
CA ILE A 104 -7.08 -5.47 -3.90
C ILE A 104 -6.76 -4.03 -3.48
N ARG A 105 -6.52 -3.15 -4.45
CA ARG A 105 -6.20 -1.74 -4.20
C ARG A 105 -7.31 -1.05 -3.40
N THR A 106 -8.56 -1.28 -3.78
CA THR A 106 -9.73 -0.67 -3.12
C THR A 106 -9.85 -1.14 -1.68
N TRP A 107 -9.68 -2.44 -1.44
CA TRP A 107 -9.71 -3.01 -0.10
C TRP A 107 -8.56 -2.50 0.78
N VAL A 108 -7.33 -2.48 0.24
CA VAL A 108 -6.14 -1.97 0.96
C VAL A 108 -6.32 -0.50 1.32
N ASN A 109 -6.82 0.33 0.40
CA ASN A 109 -7.03 1.76 0.65
C ASN A 109 -8.04 2.02 1.78
N LEU A 110 -9.05 1.15 1.95
CA LEU A 110 -10.02 1.26 3.04
C LEU A 110 -9.39 1.05 4.43
N GLN A 111 -8.26 0.35 4.50
CA GLN A 111 -7.55 0.07 5.74
C GLN A 111 -6.55 1.18 6.14
N HIS A 112 -6.37 2.20 5.30
CA HIS A 112 -5.45 3.34 5.54
C HIS A 112 -4.04 2.94 6.05
N PRO A 113 -3.33 2.06 5.33
CA PRO A 113 -2.02 1.57 5.76
C PRO A 113 -0.98 2.71 5.77
N LYS A 114 -0.12 2.71 6.79
CA LYS A 114 0.86 3.78 7.04
C LYS A 114 2.23 3.51 6.42
N ASN A 115 2.53 2.26 6.11
CA ASN A 115 3.82 1.83 5.59
C ASN A 115 3.68 0.60 4.68
N SER A 116 4.75 0.31 3.93
CA SER A 116 4.81 -0.81 3.00
C SER A 116 4.60 -2.17 3.67
N LYS A 117 5.08 -2.35 4.91
CA LYS A 117 4.90 -3.59 5.66
C LYS A 117 3.43 -3.87 5.94
N GLU A 118 2.68 -2.87 6.41
CA GLU A 118 1.24 -2.98 6.62
C GLU A 118 0.51 -3.34 5.31
N VAL A 119 0.86 -2.69 4.19
CA VAL A 119 0.25 -3.02 2.89
C VAL A 119 0.51 -4.46 2.49
N VAL A 120 1.74 -4.96 2.65
CA VAL A 120 2.09 -6.34 2.28
C VAL A 120 1.30 -7.35 3.11
N THR A 121 1.23 -7.16 4.43
CA THR A 121 0.44 -8.03 5.30
C THR A 121 -1.03 -8.04 4.90
N LEU A 122 -1.61 -6.87 4.65
CA LEU A 122 -2.98 -6.73 4.17
C LEU A 122 -3.23 -7.49 2.85
N ILE A 123 -2.31 -7.40 1.89
CA ILE A 123 -2.42 -8.12 0.62
C ILE A 123 -2.31 -9.64 0.83
N GLU A 124 -1.37 -10.09 1.67
CA GLU A 124 -1.19 -11.50 1.99
C GLU A 124 -2.45 -12.09 2.63
N ASP A 125 -3.09 -11.37 3.54
CA ASP A 125 -4.36 -11.77 4.18
C ASP A 125 -5.48 -11.96 3.16
N VAL A 126 -5.66 -10.99 2.24
CA VAL A 126 -6.68 -11.10 1.17
C VAL A 126 -6.40 -12.26 0.22
N ILE A 127 -5.14 -12.45 -0.17
CA ILE A 127 -4.77 -13.55 -1.04
C ILE A 127 -4.95 -14.90 -0.33
N GLY A 128 -4.67 -14.96 0.97
CA GLY A 128 -4.93 -16.14 1.80
C GLY A 128 -6.42 -16.49 1.84
N MET A 129 -7.27 -15.50 2.13
CA MET A 129 -8.73 -15.67 2.13
C MET A 129 -9.27 -16.18 0.78
N LEU A 130 -8.75 -15.67 -0.33
CA LEU A 130 -9.17 -16.11 -1.66
C LEU A 130 -8.76 -17.56 -1.98
N LYS A 131 -7.69 -18.08 -1.36
CA LYS A 131 -7.21 -19.44 -1.57
C LYS A 131 -7.96 -20.47 -0.73
N ASP A 132 -8.43 -20.10 0.46
CA ASP A 132 -9.15 -21.02 1.34
C ASP A 132 -10.60 -21.27 0.87
N GLU A 133 -11.19 -20.32 0.13
CA GLU A 133 -12.53 -20.41 -0.48
C GLU A 133 -12.59 -21.23 -1.79
N GLU A 134 -11.47 -21.77 -2.29
CA GLU A 134 -11.46 -22.69 -3.44
C GLU A 134 -11.47 -24.18 -3.03
N THR A 135 -11.67 -24.49 -1.74
CA THR A 135 -11.86 -25.88 -1.31
C THR A 135 -13.34 -26.30 -1.48
N PRO A 136 -13.67 -27.24 -2.38
CA PRO A 136 -15.03 -27.76 -2.46
C PRO A 136 -15.33 -28.51 -1.17
N CYS A 137 -16.35 -28.06 -0.45
CA CYS A 137 -17.00 -28.84 0.58
C CYS A 137 -17.34 -30.21 -0.01
N LYS A 138 -16.57 -31.24 0.35
CA LYS A 138 -16.96 -32.61 0.09
C LYS A 138 -18.02 -32.96 1.10
N ASP A 139 -19.27 -32.81 0.69
CA ASP A 139 -20.39 -33.49 1.30
C ASP A 139 -20.00 -34.95 1.55
N SER A 140 -19.94 -35.32 2.81
CA SER A 140 -19.87 -36.71 3.24
C SER A 140 -20.70 -36.84 4.49
N VAL A 141 -22.02 -36.91 4.28
CA VAL A 141 -22.87 -37.76 5.11
C VAL A 141 -22.88 -39.12 4.41
N PRO A 142 -22.47 -40.19 5.09
CA PRO A 142 -23.47 -41.20 5.42
C PRO A 142 -23.50 -41.50 6.92
N LEU A 143 -24.67 -41.22 7.48
CA LEU A 143 -25.18 -41.78 8.72
C LEU A 143 -25.31 -43.31 8.55
N GLN A 144 -24.44 -44.11 9.17
CA GLN A 144 -24.77 -45.51 9.44
C GLN A 144 -25.18 -45.67 10.90
N LYS A 145 -26.49 -45.86 11.06
CA LYS A 145 -27.19 -46.32 12.24
C LYS A 145 -26.99 -47.83 12.38
N GLY A 146 -26.68 -48.29 13.59
CA GLY A 146 -27.10 -49.61 14.07
C GLY A 146 -25.99 -50.62 14.27
N SER A 147 -25.56 -50.75 15.52
CA SER A 147 -25.30 -52.08 16.09
C SER A 147 -25.40 -52.01 17.61
N ILE A 148 -26.62 -52.15 18.13
CA ILE A 148 -26.81 -52.65 19.49
C ILE A 148 -26.86 -54.17 19.34
N LYS A 149 -25.85 -54.87 19.87
CA LYS A 149 -25.98 -56.29 20.18
C LYS A 149 -25.73 -56.48 21.67
N GLU A 150 -26.84 -56.35 22.39
CA GLU A 150 -27.05 -56.84 23.74
C GLU A 150 -26.77 -58.35 23.77
N LYS A 151 -25.97 -58.82 24.73
CA LYS A 151 -25.79 -60.24 25.02
C LYS A 151 -26.04 -60.43 26.51
N MET A 152 -27.25 -60.84 26.84
CA MET A 152 -27.64 -61.41 28.13
C MET A 152 -27.31 -62.91 28.18
N GLU A 153 -26.94 -63.37 29.39
CA GLU A 153 -27.28 -64.63 30.09
C GLU A 153 -27.57 -65.93 29.31
N ALA A 154 -27.29 -67.14 29.79
CA ALA A 154 -27.03 -67.64 31.14
C ALA A 154 -26.32 -69.02 31.07
N ASP A 155 -25.75 -69.41 32.21
CA ASP A 155 -25.75 -70.75 32.82
C ASP A 155 -25.44 -72.00 31.97
N SER A 156 -24.40 -72.73 32.37
CA SER A 156 -24.62 -73.94 33.20
C SER A 156 -23.31 -74.53 33.76
N LEU A 157 -23.47 -75.06 34.97
CA LEU A 157 -22.52 -75.75 35.85
C LEU A 157 -21.87 -76.99 35.21
N THR A 158 -20.64 -77.30 35.61
CA THR A 158 -20.18 -78.58 36.23
C THR A 158 -18.65 -78.59 36.27
N SER A 159 -18.04 -78.43 37.44
CA SER A 159 -17.45 -79.52 38.23
C SER A 159 -16.39 -80.34 37.47
N ASN A 160 -15.11 -80.16 37.78
CA ASN A 160 -14.26 -81.20 38.40
C ASN A 160 -12.76 -80.85 38.40
N SER A 161 -12.18 -80.94 39.60
CA SER A 161 -10.97 -81.69 39.93
C SER A 161 -9.59 -81.26 39.36
N GLN A 162 -8.77 -80.74 40.29
CA GLN A 162 -7.48 -81.33 40.70
C GLN A 162 -6.20 -81.23 39.81
N THR A 163 -5.15 -80.72 40.47
CA THR A 163 -3.79 -81.33 40.63
C THR A 163 -2.61 -80.80 39.78
N GLU A 164 -1.63 -80.25 40.53
CA GLU A 164 -0.15 -80.25 40.40
C GLU A 164 0.55 -79.64 39.17
N ARG A 165 1.34 -78.58 39.39
CA ARG A 165 2.76 -78.67 39.81
C ARG A 165 3.29 -77.33 40.27
#